data_AF-A0A9N8LMP2-F1
#
_entry.id   AF-A0A9N8LMP2-F1
#
_cell.length_a   1.000
_cell.length_b   1.000
_cell.length_c   1.000
_cell.angle_alpha   90.00
_cell.angle_beta   90.00
_cell.angle_gamma   90.00
#
_symmetry.space_group_name_H-M   'P 1'
#
loop_
_entity.id
_entity.type
_entity.pdbx_description
1 polymer ?
#
loop_
_entity_poly.entity_id
_entity_poly.type
_entity_poly.pdbx_seq_one_letter_code
_entity_poly.pdbx_strand_id
1 'polypeptide(L)'
;MAHSSYTREDPIGVWLREGLARTLHNEYRYGCSPASLLIPQGAHRRILRRQVTRASGVWGRFLHALAHADLRIDDEWIHLEAPALLELPWYIEGQSPNLPAPWTAKTYRTISNRGWITWADVLWKSTPTSKFQTLTPAWPLAPPSPSSTKANHIPRPNTSADRKGPSMGTMFGPFWRSLPLVMQRKLQTTSTGIFEPTADPALQQMRRRDTFATHFPWHKLLVNGKPWTKTTTRQTRTALNRTTPVIITWPGAAMSTPLKQWTQSWTELHSCPLPNRIISDCYLWLHQRTWLATTDDTTLPCPHPLCTCTDSAHHSFVLCPWATTLWTSALTTVHALGVHYPLSMTPELVALGWPDVVHYRPRLILWRTVVIHLLTQLRRPALSRAKSSGTFSLPTASVDRFRSSLQRLLSEAIGLAWARFQAKQERDTHIPLSVFEHQWTRNSTFVTVAPP
;
A
#
# COMPACT_ATOMS: atom_id res chain seq x y z
N MET A 1 -3.04 -7.18 -9.26
CA MET A 1 -2.68 -8.43 -8.57
C MET A 1 -2.45 -8.30 -7.07
N ALA A 2 -2.17 -7.12 -6.48
CA ALA A 2 -1.92 -7.01 -5.04
C ALA A 2 -3.15 -7.26 -4.12
N HIS A 3 -4.39 -7.11 -4.61
CA HIS A 3 -5.58 -7.24 -3.75
C HIS A 3 -5.90 -8.68 -3.33
N SER A 4 -5.66 -9.67 -4.20
CA SER A 4 -5.90 -11.08 -3.88
C SER A 4 -4.84 -11.68 -2.97
N SER A 5 -3.74 -10.98 -2.69
CA SER A 5 -2.65 -11.49 -1.86
C SER A 5 -2.90 -11.36 -0.36
N TYR A 6 -3.70 -10.39 0.08
CA TYR A 6 -3.94 -10.11 1.51
C TYR A 6 -4.92 -11.07 2.19
N THR A 7 -5.74 -11.75 1.39
CA THR A 7 -6.71 -12.77 1.85
C THR A 7 -6.17 -14.18 1.66
N ARG A 8 -4.91 -14.33 1.21
CA ARG A 8 -4.27 -15.65 1.12
C ARG A 8 -3.86 -16.08 2.52
N GLU A 9 -4.03 -17.34 2.82
CA GLU A 9 -3.52 -17.94 4.06
C GLU A 9 -2.08 -18.46 3.93
N ASP A 10 -1.39 -18.09 2.85
CA ASP A 10 0.01 -18.42 2.68
C ASP A 10 0.93 -17.44 3.45
N PRO A 11 2.22 -17.77 3.61
CA PRO A 11 3.15 -16.93 4.37
C PRO A 11 3.26 -15.49 3.84
N ILE A 12 3.03 -15.29 2.54
CA ILE A 12 3.04 -13.97 1.92
C ILE A 12 1.82 -13.17 2.39
N GLY A 13 0.63 -13.75 2.38
CA GLY A 13 -0.59 -13.11 2.88
C GLY A 13 -0.50 -12.76 4.36
N VAL A 14 0.05 -13.66 5.19
CA VAL A 14 0.30 -13.41 6.61
C VAL A 14 1.28 -12.24 6.80
N TRP A 15 2.45 -12.29 6.15
CA TRP A 15 3.44 -11.21 6.18
C TRP A 15 2.86 -9.86 5.77
N LEU A 16 1.98 -9.87 4.76
CA LEU A 16 1.28 -8.69 4.26
C LEU A 16 0.32 -8.07 5.30
N ARG A 17 -0.46 -8.90 6.01
CA ARG A 17 -1.39 -8.46 7.06
C ARG A 17 -0.64 -7.96 8.29
N GLU A 18 0.35 -8.70 8.76
CA GLU A 18 1.17 -8.32 9.92
C GLU A 18 1.95 -7.02 9.66
N GLY A 19 2.52 -6.87 8.46
CA GLY A 19 3.24 -5.65 8.07
C GLY A 19 2.35 -4.41 8.12
N LEU A 20 1.08 -4.55 7.71
CA LEU A 20 0.08 -3.49 7.81
C LEU A 20 -0.30 -3.17 9.25
N ALA A 21 -0.65 -4.19 10.02
CA ALA A 21 -1.08 -4.02 11.40
C ALA A 21 0.03 -3.37 12.25
N ARG A 22 1.26 -3.86 12.12
CA ARG A 22 2.44 -3.31 12.80
C ARG A 22 2.72 -1.87 12.39
N THR A 23 2.56 -1.55 11.11
CA THR A 23 2.72 -0.17 10.63
C THR A 23 1.68 0.74 11.25
N LEU A 24 0.41 0.34 11.30
CA LEU A 24 -0.68 1.11 11.91
C LEU A 24 -0.47 1.29 13.42
N HIS A 25 -0.07 0.21 14.11
CA HIS A 25 0.14 0.20 15.56
C HIS A 25 1.37 0.98 15.99
N ASN A 26 2.30 1.31 15.09
CA ASN A 26 3.47 2.12 15.42
C ASN A 26 3.04 3.46 16.07
N GLU A 27 3.23 3.55 17.38
CA GLU A 27 2.73 4.63 18.24
C GLU A 27 3.35 5.97 17.90
N TYR A 28 4.60 5.97 17.43
CA TYR A 28 5.32 7.18 17.02
C TYR A 28 4.82 7.75 15.69
N ARG A 29 4.05 6.98 14.91
CA ARG A 29 3.66 7.38 13.55
C ARG A 29 2.16 7.51 13.33
N TYR A 30 1.41 6.46 13.65
CA TYR A 30 -0.04 6.42 13.41
C TYR A 30 -0.81 6.07 14.68
N GLY A 31 -0.25 5.20 15.54
CA GLY A 31 -0.79 4.83 16.85
C GLY A 31 -2.26 4.43 16.77
N CYS A 32 -2.59 3.50 15.87
CA CYS A 32 -3.96 3.07 15.60
C CYS A 32 -4.02 1.61 15.14
N SER A 33 -5.21 1.01 15.09
CA SER A 33 -5.40 -0.38 14.64
C SER A 33 -6.05 -0.45 13.26
N PRO A 34 -6.09 -1.62 12.59
CA PRO A 34 -6.80 -1.82 11.32
C PRO A 34 -8.27 -1.37 11.34
N ALA A 35 -8.95 -1.49 12.48
CA ALA A 35 -10.32 -0.99 12.68
C ALA A 35 -10.51 0.48 12.31
N SER A 36 -9.46 1.29 12.47
CA SER A 36 -9.49 2.73 12.14
C SER A 36 -9.80 3.01 10.66
N LEU A 37 -9.53 2.04 9.78
CA LEU A 37 -9.87 2.14 8.35
C LEU A 37 -11.38 2.06 8.10
N LEU A 38 -12.11 1.37 8.98
CA LEU A 38 -13.56 1.16 8.89
C LEU A 38 -14.38 2.34 9.45
N ILE A 39 -13.74 3.27 10.18
CA ILE A 39 -14.44 4.43 10.73
C ILE A 39 -14.50 5.55 9.68
N PRO A 40 -15.67 5.86 9.10
CA PRO A 40 -15.79 6.96 8.16
C PRO A 40 -15.45 8.28 8.87
N GLN A 41 -14.66 9.12 8.20
CA GLN A 41 -14.25 10.44 8.70
C GLN A 41 -13.47 10.45 10.03
N GLY A 42 -12.96 9.30 10.51
CA GLY A 42 -12.13 9.24 11.71
C GLY A 42 -10.81 10.02 11.56
N ALA A 43 -10.25 10.53 12.67
CA ALA A 43 -9.02 11.32 12.63
C ALA A 43 -7.83 10.50 12.10
N HIS A 44 -7.71 9.22 12.49
CA HIS A 44 -6.68 8.32 11.97
C HIS A 44 -6.80 8.13 10.45
N ARG A 45 -8.01 7.89 9.93
CA ARG A 45 -8.23 7.78 8.47
C ARG A 45 -7.86 9.06 7.74
N ARG A 46 -8.12 10.24 8.32
CA ARG A 46 -7.70 11.54 7.78
C ARG A 46 -6.17 11.70 7.77
N ILE A 47 -5.48 11.25 8.82
CA ILE A 47 -4.01 11.22 8.86
C ILE A 47 -3.47 10.33 7.75
N LEU A 48 -4.02 9.13 7.57
CA LEU A 48 -3.59 8.18 6.54
C LEU A 48 -3.80 8.70 5.10
N ARG A 49 -4.75 9.61 4.89
CA ARG A 49 -4.97 10.31 3.61
C ARG A 49 -3.95 11.40 3.29
N ARG A 50 -3.05 11.78 4.22
CA ARG A 50 -2.03 12.81 3.96
C ARG A 50 -0.96 12.29 2.99
N GLN A 51 -0.35 13.20 2.22
CA GLN A 51 0.75 12.83 1.29
C GLN A 51 1.98 12.31 2.04
N VAL A 52 2.23 12.76 3.27
CA VAL A 52 3.35 12.28 4.11
C VAL A 52 3.24 10.78 4.42
N THR A 53 2.03 10.25 4.64
CA THR A 53 1.77 8.81 4.79
C THR A 53 2.16 8.08 3.52
N ARG A 54 1.79 8.63 2.36
CA ARG A 54 2.14 8.04 1.07
C ARG A 54 3.65 8.03 0.81
N ALA A 55 4.40 9.01 1.32
CA ALA A 55 5.85 9.07 1.21
C ALA A 55 6.58 8.05 2.12
N SER A 56 5.87 7.40 3.05
CA SER A 56 6.49 6.57 4.09
C SER A 56 6.90 5.15 3.70
N GLY A 57 7.04 4.86 2.41
CA GLY A 57 7.37 3.51 1.92
C GLY A 57 6.17 2.72 1.42
N VAL A 58 6.36 1.41 1.27
CA VAL A 58 5.37 0.50 0.67
C VAL A 58 4.08 0.47 1.49
N TRP A 59 4.18 0.26 2.80
CA TRP A 59 3.03 0.24 3.71
C TRP A 59 2.30 1.59 3.75
N GLY A 60 3.05 2.69 3.75
CA GLY A 60 2.49 4.04 3.69
C GLY A 60 1.64 4.30 2.45
N ARG A 61 2.17 3.95 1.28
CA ARG A 61 1.40 4.03 0.02
C ARG A 61 0.16 3.16 0.05
N PHE A 62 0.25 1.97 0.64
CA PHE A 62 -0.87 1.06 0.72
C PHE A 62 -1.95 1.57 1.67
N LEU A 63 -1.59 1.99 2.88
CA LEU A 63 -2.49 2.60 3.85
C LEU A 63 -3.14 3.87 3.31
N HIS A 64 -2.38 4.70 2.60
CA HIS A 64 -2.91 5.87 1.92
C HIS A 64 -3.96 5.49 0.87
N ALA A 65 -3.70 4.46 0.05
CA ALA A 65 -4.67 3.96 -0.92
C ALA A 65 -5.94 3.40 -0.25
N LEU A 66 -5.78 2.59 0.81
CA LEU A 66 -6.88 2.03 1.58
C LEU A 66 -7.74 3.11 2.25
N ALA A 67 -7.11 4.15 2.81
CA ALA A 67 -7.83 5.24 3.44
C ALA A 67 -8.71 6.02 2.45
N HIS A 68 -8.34 6.05 1.17
CA HIS A 68 -9.12 6.65 0.09
C HIS A 68 -10.26 5.75 -0.42
N ALA A 69 -10.11 4.42 -0.40
CA ALA A 69 -11.17 3.50 -0.80
C ALA A 69 -12.37 3.57 0.17
N ASP A 70 -13.57 3.26 -0.33
CA ASP A 70 -14.73 3.02 0.55
C ASP A 70 -14.59 1.61 1.15
N LEU A 71 -14.01 1.55 2.35
CA LEU A 71 -13.84 0.30 3.10
C LEU A 71 -14.99 0.11 4.07
N ARG A 72 -15.61 -1.07 3.98
CA ARG A 72 -16.66 -1.53 4.89
C ARG A 72 -16.38 -2.97 5.31
N ILE A 73 -17.13 -3.46 6.28
CA ILE A 73 -17.15 -4.88 6.62
C ILE A 73 -18.46 -5.49 6.14
N ASP A 74 -18.42 -6.75 5.75
CA ASP A 74 -19.58 -7.55 5.36
C ASP A 74 -20.54 -7.74 6.55
N ASP A 75 -21.85 -7.76 6.29
CA ASP A 75 -22.90 -7.81 7.32
C ASP A 75 -22.86 -9.11 8.15
N GLU A 76 -22.22 -10.17 7.65
CA GLU A 76 -21.97 -11.40 8.39
C GLU A 76 -20.94 -11.22 9.53
N TRP A 77 -20.38 -10.03 9.74
CA TRP A 77 -19.41 -9.76 10.81
C TRP A 77 -19.92 -10.14 12.21
N ILE A 78 -21.23 -10.10 12.44
CA ILE A 78 -21.84 -10.52 13.71
C ILE A 78 -21.62 -12.00 14.04
N HIS A 79 -21.38 -12.83 13.01
CA HIS A 79 -21.12 -14.25 13.16
C HIS A 79 -19.65 -14.57 13.46
N LEU A 80 -18.76 -13.57 13.42
CA LEU A 80 -17.36 -13.76 13.76
C LEU A 80 -17.17 -14.29 15.19
N GLU A 81 -16.05 -14.97 15.39
CA GLU A 81 -15.61 -15.43 16.71
C GLU A 81 -15.10 -14.27 17.56
N ALA A 82 -15.13 -14.47 18.87
CA ALA A 82 -14.82 -13.41 19.82
C ALA A 82 -13.45 -12.73 19.61
N PRO A 83 -12.34 -13.45 19.29
CA PRO A 83 -11.06 -12.82 18.95
C PRO A 83 -11.13 -11.83 17.78
N ALA A 84 -11.90 -12.15 16.74
CA ALA A 84 -12.04 -11.27 15.57
C ALA A 84 -12.95 -10.07 15.89
N LEU A 85 -14.02 -10.28 16.67
CA LEU A 85 -14.89 -9.18 17.13
C LEU A 85 -14.10 -8.15 17.94
N LEU A 86 -13.14 -8.58 18.75
CA LEU A 86 -12.30 -7.71 19.57
C LEU A 86 -11.43 -6.74 18.77
N GLU A 87 -11.08 -7.12 17.54
CA GLU A 87 -10.28 -6.31 16.61
C GLU A 87 -11.14 -5.35 15.76
N LEU A 88 -12.47 -5.42 15.85
CA LEU A 88 -13.39 -4.57 15.11
C LEU A 88 -13.78 -3.30 15.87
N PRO A 89 -14.19 -2.23 15.17
CA PRO A 89 -14.82 -1.08 15.80
C PRO A 89 -15.98 -1.53 16.68
N TRP A 90 -16.07 -1.01 17.91
CA TRP A 90 -17.18 -1.38 18.79
C TRP A 90 -18.53 -0.79 18.34
N TYR A 91 -18.51 0.20 17.44
CA TYR A 91 -19.68 0.74 16.76
C TYR A 91 -19.38 0.93 15.28
N ILE A 92 -20.27 0.42 14.43
CA ILE A 92 -20.21 0.54 12.97
C ILE A 92 -21.48 1.22 12.48
N GLU A 93 -21.34 2.44 11.96
CA GLU A 93 -22.47 3.26 11.50
C GLU A 93 -23.25 2.57 10.39
N GLY A 94 -24.56 2.39 10.60
CA GLY A 94 -25.46 1.71 9.67
C GLY A 94 -25.50 0.18 9.77
N GLN A 95 -24.62 -0.45 10.56
CA GLN A 95 -24.62 -1.91 10.79
C GLN A 95 -24.82 -2.31 12.25
N SER A 96 -24.38 -1.46 13.19
CA SER A 96 -24.65 -1.65 14.61
C SER A 96 -26.03 -1.08 15.00
N PRO A 97 -26.64 -1.54 16.11
CA PRO A 97 -27.79 -0.86 16.71
C PRO A 97 -27.51 0.63 16.90
N ASN A 98 -28.57 1.45 16.83
CA ASN A 98 -28.42 2.89 17.02
C ASN A 98 -27.86 3.21 18.41
N LEU A 99 -26.99 4.22 18.48
CA LEU A 99 -26.53 4.72 19.77
C LEU A 99 -27.73 5.33 20.52
N PRO A 100 -27.82 5.08 21.84
CA PRO A 100 -28.92 5.59 22.66
C PRO A 100 -28.79 7.11 22.81
N ALA A 101 -29.92 7.83 22.82
CA ALA A 101 -29.92 9.29 23.00
C ALA A 101 -29.23 9.68 24.32
N PRO A 102 -28.45 10.79 24.37
CA PRO A 102 -28.21 11.79 23.32
C PRO A 102 -27.00 11.47 22.41
N TRP A 103 -26.49 10.24 22.44
CA TRP A 103 -25.26 9.88 21.76
C TRP A 103 -25.46 9.68 20.26
N THR A 104 -24.49 10.12 19.47
CA THR A 104 -24.54 10.04 18.00
C THR A 104 -23.26 9.42 17.45
N ALA A 105 -23.27 9.03 16.17
CA ALA A 105 -22.07 8.60 15.46
C ALA A 105 -20.93 9.64 15.54
N LYS A 106 -21.26 10.94 15.59
CA LYS A 106 -20.28 12.02 15.80
C LYS A 106 -19.60 11.92 17.18
N THR A 107 -20.36 11.58 18.22
CA THR A 107 -19.81 11.37 19.56
C THR A 107 -18.87 10.16 19.58
N TYR A 108 -19.28 9.05 18.97
CA TYR A 108 -18.43 7.88 18.78
C TYR A 108 -17.10 8.24 18.10
N ARG A 109 -17.15 8.91 16.94
CA ARG A 109 -15.94 9.33 16.20
C ARG A 109 -15.01 10.17 17.07
N THR A 110 -15.56 11.07 17.89
CA THR A 110 -14.78 11.90 18.82
C THR A 110 -14.03 11.07 19.86
N ILE A 111 -14.66 10.00 20.37
CA ILE A 111 -14.04 9.10 21.34
C ILE A 111 -13.02 8.18 20.65
N SER A 112 -13.32 7.67 19.45
CA SER A 112 -12.38 6.85 18.67
C SER A 112 -11.05 7.59 18.36
N ASN A 113 -11.09 8.91 18.20
CA ASN A 113 -9.89 9.73 17.96
C ASN A 113 -8.92 9.73 19.15
N ARG A 114 -9.35 9.27 20.32
CA ARG A 114 -8.53 9.14 21.54
C ARG A 114 -7.98 7.73 21.73
N GLY A 115 -8.22 6.83 20.77
CA GLY A 115 -7.73 5.45 20.83
C GLY A 115 -8.74 4.43 21.37
N TRP A 116 -10.00 4.81 21.62
CA TRP A 116 -11.11 3.92 21.99
C TRP A 116 -11.85 3.43 20.75
N ILE A 117 -11.17 2.62 19.95
CA ILE A 117 -11.59 2.27 18.60
C ILE A 117 -12.36 0.95 18.61
N THR A 118 -11.78 -0.09 19.21
CA THR A 118 -12.23 -1.47 19.11
C THR A 118 -12.95 -1.98 20.36
N TRP A 119 -13.59 -3.15 20.25
CA TRP A 119 -14.12 -3.87 21.40
C TRP A 119 -13.05 -4.20 22.45
N ALA A 120 -11.83 -4.55 22.03
CA ALA A 120 -10.70 -4.77 22.95
C ALA A 120 -10.33 -3.52 23.75
N ASP A 121 -10.53 -2.34 23.18
CA ASP A 121 -10.21 -1.07 23.83
C ASP A 121 -11.16 -0.77 24.97
N VAL A 122 -12.44 -1.17 24.84
CA VAL A 122 -13.51 -0.76 25.76
C VAL A 122 -13.97 -1.86 26.71
N LEU A 123 -13.62 -3.13 26.46
CA LEU A 123 -13.99 -4.25 27.34
C LEU A 123 -12.84 -4.58 28.31
N TRP A 124 -12.85 -3.94 29.47
CA TRP A 124 -11.87 -4.16 30.53
C TRP A 124 -12.40 -5.17 31.54
N LYS A 125 -11.49 -5.89 32.19
CA LYS A 125 -11.87 -6.81 33.27
C LYS A 125 -12.26 -6.01 34.51
N SER A 126 -13.51 -6.17 34.95
CA SER A 126 -13.99 -5.53 36.18
C SER A 126 -13.26 -6.09 37.39
N THR A 127 -12.94 -5.23 38.36
CA THR A 127 -12.39 -5.63 39.66
C THR A 127 -13.48 -5.97 40.68
N PRO A 128 -13.14 -6.74 41.72
CA PRO A 128 -14.09 -7.13 42.75
C PRO A 128 -14.50 -5.89 43.54
N THR A 129 -15.73 -5.42 43.35
CA THR A 129 -16.23 -4.26 44.10
C THR A 129 -17.50 -4.54 44.90
N SER A 130 -18.03 -5.76 44.92
CA SER A 130 -19.06 -6.09 45.91
C SER A 130 -19.00 -7.54 46.39
N LYS A 131 -19.28 -7.73 47.68
CA LYS A 131 -19.43 -9.04 48.36
C LYS A 131 -20.48 -9.96 47.70
N PHE A 132 -21.29 -9.45 46.76
CA PHE A 132 -22.30 -10.20 46.01
C PHE A 132 -21.79 -10.83 44.70
N GLN A 133 -20.62 -10.44 44.20
CA GLN A 133 -20.07 -10.94 42.91
C GLN A 133 -19.09 -12.12 43.07
N THR A 134 -18.86 -12.59 44.29
CA THR A 134 -17.96 -13.73 44.60
C THR A 134 -18.48 -15.11 44.15
N LEU A 135 -19.71 -15.18 43.63
CA LEU A 135 -20.37 -16.44 43.25
C LEU A 135 -20.39 -16.72 41.74
N THR A 136 -19.82 -15.84 40.90
CA THR A 136 -19.79 -16.03 39.44
C THR A 136 -18.38 -16.37 38.94
N PRO A 137 -18.17 -17.51 38.25
CA PRO A 137 -16.85 -17.93 37.76
C PRO A 137 -16.32 -17.10 36.57
N ALA A 138 -17.12 -16.18 36.01
CA ALA A 138 -16.72 -15.27 34.95
C ALA A 138 -16.90 -13.81 35.39
N TRP A 139 -15.80 -13.06 35.42
CA TRP A 139 -15.78 -11.64 35.77
C TRP A 139 -16.45 -10.81 34.65
N PRO A 140 -17.37 -9.88 34.95
CA PRO A 140 -18.03 -9.11 33.91
C PRO A 140 -17.04 -8.16 33.23
N LEU A 141 -17.05 -8.14 31.90
CA LEU A 141 -16.36 -7.12 31.12
C LEU A 141 -17.16 -5.83 31.17
N ALA A 142 -16.49 -4.71 31.40
CA ALA A 142 -17.11 -3.40 31.55
C ALA A 142 -16.22 -2.31 30.95
N PRO A 143 -16.79 -1.14 30.60
CA PRO A 143 -15.99 0.02 30.22
C PRO A 143 -15.10 0.46 31.39
N PRO A 144 -13.91 1.02 31.11
CA PRO A 144 -13.03 1.49 32.15
C PRO A 144 -13.62 2.70 32.89
N SER A 145 -13.37 2.71 34.18
CA SER A 145 -13.68 3.79 35.10
C SER A 145 -12.66 4.93 34.92
N PRO A 146 -12.99 6.15 35.37
CA PRO A 146 -12.08 7.28 35.27
C PRO A 146 -10.77 7.04 36.04
N SER A 147 -10.84 6.38 37.21
CA SER A 147 -9.67 6.05 38.02
C SER A 147 -8.78 5.02 37.33
N SER A 148 -9.36 3.93 36.80
CA SER A 148 -8.61 2.92 36.06
C SER A 148 -7.99 3.48 34.77
N THR A 149 -8.69 4.38 34.08
CA THR A 149 -8.14 5.07 32.90
C THR A 149 -6.95 5.95 33.29
N LYS A 150 -7.05 6.75 34.36
CA LYS A 150 -5.97 7.63 34.82
C LYS A 150 -4.73 6.86 35.24
N ALA A 151 -4.88 5.71 35.90
CA ALA A 151 -3.76 4.90 36.40
C ALA A 151 -3.02 4.15 35.29
N ASN A 152 -3.74 3.71 34.25
CA ASN A 152 -3.21 2.82 33.22
C ASN A 152 -2.83 3.54 31.90
N HIS A 153 -3.17 4.82 31.75
CA HIS A 153 -2.91 5.54 30.50
C HIS A 153 -1.52 6.20 30.53
N ILE A 154 -0.63 5.75 29.65
CA ILE A 154 0.59 6.50 29.30
C ILE A 154 0.17 7.59 28.29
N PRO A 155 0.14 8.89 28.66
CA PRO A 155 -0.15 9.94 27.70
C PRO A 155 0.87 9.92 26.56
N ARG A 156 0.42 10.15 25.32
CA ARG A 156 1.36 10.43 24.22
C ARG A 156 2.17 11.70 24.59
N PRO A 157 3.42 11.82 24.13
CA PRO A 157 4.17 13.07 24.29
C PRO A 157 3.32 14.26 23.85
N ASN A 158 3.18 15.27 24.71
CA ASN A 158 2.36 16.47 24.49
C ASN A 158 0.83 16.27 24.45
N THR A 159 0.29 15.20 25.05
CA THR A 159 -1.17 15.03 25.23
C THR A 159 -1.56 14.88 26.69
N SER A 160 -2.66 15.51 27.11
CA SER A 160 -3.18 15.39 28.47
C SER A 160 -3.83 14.02 28.71
N ALA A 161 -3.76 13.50 29.94
CA ALA A 161 -4.49 12.30 30.36
C ALA A 161 -6.00 12.39 30.06
N ASP A 162 -6.59 11.30 29.57
CA ASP A 162 -7.97 11.29 29.06
C ASP A 162 -9.02 11.33 30.20
N ARG A 163 -9.75 12.45 30.31
CA ARG A 163 -10.74 12.70 31.39
C ARG A 163 -12.15 12.14 31.10
N LYS A 164 -12.37 11.39 30.01
CA LYS A 164 -13.73 11.04 29.51
C LYS A 164 -14.28 9.64 29.85
N GLY A 165 -13.64 8.89 30.74
CA GLY A 165 -14.16 7.62 31.27
C GLY A 165 -15.67 7.62 31.64
N PRO A 166 -16.23 8.67 32.28
CA PRO A 166 -17.66 8.70 32.63
C PRO A 166 -18.59 8.75 31.40
N SER A 167 -18.20 9.49 30.36
CA SER A 167 -18.97 9.60 29.12
C SER A 167 -18.99 8.28 28.35
N MET A 168 -17.93 7.48 28.46
CA MET A 168 -17.89 6.13 27.90
C MET A 168 -18.85 5.19 28.63
N GLY A 169 -18.87 5.18 29.97
CA GLY A 169 -19.79 4.33 30.73
C GLY A 169 -21.27 4.62 30.43
N THR A 170 -21.63 5.90 30.33
CA THR A 170 -23.01 6.35 30.04
C THR A 170 -23.47 6.06 28.61
N MET A 171 -22.54 5.97 27.65
CA MET A 171 -22.84 5.57 26.27
C MET A 171 -22.84 4.05 26.11
N PHE A 172 -21.83 3.39 26.66
CA PHE A 172 -21.57 1.97 26.46
C PHE A 172 -22.62 1.09 27.13
N GLY A 173 -23.02 1.38 28.38
CA GLY A 173 -23.97 0.54 29.10
C GLY A 173 -25.32 0.36 28.39
N PRO A 174 -25.99 1.44 27.96
CA PRO A 174 -27.24 1.32 27.22
C PRO A 174 -27.02 0.77 25.80
N PHE A 175 -25.90 1.08 25.13
CA PHE A 175 -25.56 0.48 23.83
C PHE A 175 -25.32 -1.03 23.93
N TRP A 176 -24.56 -1.51 24.92
CA TRP A 176 -24.30 -2.92 25.19
C TRP A 176 -25.59 -3.72 25.35
N ARG A 177 -26.55 -3.17 26.10
CA ARG A 177 -27.88 -3.78 26.28
C ARG A 177 -28.70 -3.86 25.00
N SER A 178 -28.44 -2.99 24.02
CA SER A 178 -29.11 -3.01 22.71
C SER A 178 -28.53 -4.04 21.73
N LEU A 179 -27.36 -4.62 22.04
CA LEU A 179 -26.74 -5.62 21.18
C LEU A 179 -27.49 -6.96 21.25
N PRO A 180 -27.50 -7.74 20.16
CA PRO A 180 -28.01 -9.11 20.21
C PRO A 180 -27.34 -9.95 21.30
N LEU A 181 -28.12 -10.73 22.05
CA LEU A 181 -27.63 -11.54 23.17
C LEU A 181 -26.51 -12.50 22.78
N VAL A 182 -26.55 -13.03 21.55
CA VAL A 182 -25.50 -13.91 21.02
C VAL A 182 -24.15 -13.19 20.97
N MET A 183 -24.13 -11.93 20.53
CA MET A 183 -22.92 -11.12 20.48
C MET A 183 -22.40 -10.78 21.88
N GLN A 184 -23.30 -10.44 22.81
CA GLN A 184 -22.94 -10.20 24.21
C GLN A 184 -22.29 -11.44 24.83
N ARG A 185 -22.89 -12.62 24.66
CA ARG A 185 -22.35 -13.90 25.15
C ARG A 185 -20.98 -14.20 24.56
N LYS A 186 -20.82 -14.06 23.23
CA LYS A 186 -19.53 -14.24 22.54
C LYS A 186 -18.45 -13.32 23.10
N LEU A 187 -18.74 -12.04 23.29
CA LEU A 187 -17.75 -11.10 23.85
C LEU A 187 -17.45 -11.40 25.32
N GLN A 188 -18.43 -11.86 26.10
CA GLN A 188 -18.26 -12.28 27.50
C GLN A 188 -17.38 -13.52 27.68
N THR A 189 -17.32 -14.43 26.70
CA THR A 189 -16.39 -15.59 26.77
C THR A 189 -14.92 -15.15 26.81
N THR A 190 -14.63 -13.90 26.45
CA THR A 190 -13.27 -13.36 26.44
C THR A 190 -12.83 -12.79 27.79
N SER A 191 -13.67 -12.89 28.83
CA SER A 191 -13.37 -12.49 30.22
C SER A 191 -12.19 -13.22 30.86
N THR A 192 -11.81 -14.37 30.31
CA THR A 192 -10.64 -15.17 30.72
C THR A 192 -9.39 -14.91 29.86
N GLY A 193 -9.45 -13.95 28.94
CA GLY A 193 -8.32 -13.59 28.07
C GLY A 193 -7.14 -12.97 28.82
N ILE A 194 -6.10 -12.60 28.07
CA ILE A 194 -4.89 -11.95 28.62
C ILE A 194 -5.15 -10.46 28.84
N PHE A 195 -4.99 -10.01 30.08
CA PHE A 195 -5.06 -8.61 30.50
C PHE A 195 -3.69 -8.11 30.93
N GLU A 196 -3.44 -6.82 30.81
CA GLU A 196 -2.22 -6.22 31.33
C GLU A 196 -2.25 -6.22 32.86
N PRO A 197 -1.11 -6.55 33.51
CA PRO A 197 -1.02 -6.46 34.95
C PRO A 197 -1.11 -5.00 35.40
N THR A 198 -1.91 -4.74 36.43
CA THR A 198 -2.01 -3.44 37.11
C THR A 198 -1.30 -3.54 38.45
N ALA A 199 -0.63 -2.46 38.86
CA ALA A 199 -0.01 -2.37 40.18
C ALA A 199 -1.06 -2.40 41.31
N ASP A 200 -2.26 -1.85 41.05
CA ASP A 200 -3.38 -1.86 41.98
C ASP A 200 -4.44 -2.89 41.52
N PRO A 201 -4.62 -4.02 42.24
CA PRO A 201 -5.59 -5.06 41.89
C PRO A 201 -7.05 -4.62 42.09
N ALA A 202 -7.30 -3.48 42.73
CA ALA A 202 -8.64 -2.89 42.85
C ALA A 202 -9.07 -2.12 41.59
N LEU A 203 -8.14 -1.83 40.66
CA LEU A 203 -8.44 -1.16 39.40
C LEU A 203 -8.73 -2.13 38.25
N GLN A 204 -9.70 -1.77 37.41
CA GLN A 204 -10.02 -2.54 36.21
C GLN A 204 -8.79 -2.73 35.33
N GLN A 205 -8.67 -3.93 34.77
CA GLN A 205 -7.50 -4.33 34.00
C GLN A 205 -7.77 -4.17 32.51
N MET A 206 -6.88 -3.45 31.81
CA MET A 206 -6.96 -3.30 30.37
C MET A 206 -6.59 -4.61 29.68
N ARG A 207 -7.15 -4.84 28.50
CA ARG A 207 -6.76 -5.98 27.69
C ARG A 207 -5.41 -5.73 27.03
N ARG A 208 -4.57 -6.76 26.93
CA ARG A 208 -3.37 -6.70 26.08
C ARG A 208 -3.79 -6.67 24.61
N ARG A 209 -3.43 -5.61 23.89
CA ARG A 209 -3.69 -5.50 22.45
C ARG A 209 -2.78 -6.42 21.65
N ASP A 210 -3.33 -7.05 20.62
CA ASP A 210 -2.53 -7.74 19.61
C ASP A 210 -2.00 -6.71 18.59
N THR A 211 -0.71 -6.37 18.70
CA THR A 211 -0.07 -5.42 17.78
C THR A 211 0.02 -5.93 16.34
N PHE A 212 -0.15 -7.24 16.11
CA PHE A 212 -0.18 -7.85 14.79
C PHE A 212 -1.61 -7.96 14.23
N ALA A 213 -2.64 -7.70 15.05
CA ALA A 213 -4.04 -7.82 14.68
C ALA A 213 -4.33 -9.15 13.95
N THR A 214 -3.83 -10.26 14.51
CA THR A 214 -3.81 -11.60 13.92
C THR A 214 -5.21 -12.08 13.55
N HIS A 215 -6.20 -11.69 14.36
CA HIS A 215 -7.59 -12.07 14.20
C HIS A 215 -8.44 -11.04 13.45
N PHE A 216 -7.87 -9.93 12.96
CA PHE A 216 -8.64 -8.96 12.21
C PHE A 216 -9.21 -9.60 10.94
N PRO A 217 -10.52 -9.48 10.66
CA PRO A 217 -11.20 -10.28 9.64
C PRO A 217 -11.00 -9.67 8.23
N TRP A 218 -9.76 -9.66 7.73
CA TRP A 218 -9.41 -9.12 6.42
C TRP A 218 -10.24 -9.73 5.26
N HIS A 219 -10.64 -10.99 5.41
CA HIS A 219 -11.45 -11.72 4.43
C HIS A 219 -12.91 -11.25 4.34
N LYS A 220 -13.44 -10.54 5.37
CA LYS A 220 -14.80 -9.95 5.37
C LYS A 220 -14.82 -8.50 4.91
N LEU A 221 -13.69 -7.94 4.48
CA LEU A 221 -13.65 -6.55 4.05
C LEU A 221 -14.28 -6.38 2.66
N LEU A 222 -15.07 -5.33 2.54
CA LEU A 222 -15.65 -4.86 1.29
C LEU A 222 -14.93 -3.60 0.84
N VAL A 223 -14.50 -3.59 -0.43
CA VAL A 223 -13.86 -2.44 -1.09
C VAL A 223 -14.83 -1.91 -2.14
N ASN A 224 -15.36 -0.71 -1.92
CA ASN A 224 -16.40 -0.10 -2.76
C ASN A 224 -17.61 -1.05 -2.94
N GLY A 225 -18.06 -1.65 -1.84
CA GLY A 225 -19.22 -2.54 -1.81
C GLY A 225 -18.99 -3.96 -2.36
N LYS A 226 -17.78 -4.33 -2.76
CA LYS A 226 -17.46 -5.69 -3.25
C LYS A 226 -16.48 -6.40 -2.32
N PRO A 227 -16.58 -7.74 -2.16
CA PRO A 227 -15.59 -8.49 -1.41
C PRO A 227 -14.17 -8.16 -1.89
N TRP A 228 -13.25 -7.93 -0.95
CA TRP A 228 -11.88 -7.54 -1.28
C TRP A 228 -11.23 -8.58 -2.22
N THR A 229 -11.48 -9.87 -1.98
CA THR A 229 -11.03 -11.00 -2.82
C THR A 229 -11.41 -10.86 -4.29
N LYS A 230 -12.57 -10.27 -4.57
CA LYS A 230 -13.13 -10.06 -5.92
C LYS A 230 -12.80 -8.68 -6.50
N THR A 231 -12.08 -7.84 -5.76
CA THR A 231 -11.81 -6.46 -6.17
C THR A 231 -10.45 -6.34 -6.84
N THR A 232 -10.41 -5.72 -8.02
CA THR A 232 -9.16 -5.42 -8.74
C THR A 232 -8.72 -3.98 -8.52
N THR A 233 -7.42 -3.72 -8.65
CA THR A 233 -6.88 -2.34 -8.57
C THR A 233 -7.54 -1.41 -9.59
N ARG A 234 -7.91 -1.92 -10.76
CA ARG A 234 -8.62 -1.17 -11.80
C ARG A 234 -10.02 -0.73 -11.33
N GLN A 235 -10.79 -1.65 -10.74
CA GLN A 235 -12.11 -1.35 -10.19
C GLN A 235 -12.03 -0.31 -9.07
N THR A 236 -11.08 -0.47 -8.15
CA THR A 236 -10.87 0.50 -7.06
C THR A 236 -10.53 1.89 -7.59
N ARG A 237 -9.69 1.99 -8.62
CA ARG A 237 -9.36 3.29 -9.26
C ARG A 237 -10.57 3.90 -9.96
N THR A 238 -11.36 3.08 -10.65
CA THR A 238 -12.58 3.53 -11.34
C THR A 238 -13.58 4.11 -10.36
N ALA A 239 -13.81 3.42 -9.23
CA ALA A 239 -14.70 3.88 -8.16
C ALA A 239 -14.23 5.18 -7.48
N LEU A 240 -12.93 5.48 -7.52
CA LEU A 240 -12.38 6.76 -7.05
C LEU A 240 -12.50 7.89 -8.09
N ASN A 241 -13.26 7.69 -9.16
CA ASN A 241 -13.33 8.59 -10.33
C ASN A 241 -11.95 8.94 -10.89
N ARG A 242 -10.98 8.02 -10.76
CA ARG A 242 -9.65 8.12 -11.36
C ARG A 242 -9.64 7.36 -12.69
N THR A 243 -10.61 7.67 -13.55
CA THR A 243 -10.81 7.09 -14.88
C THR A 243 -10.02 7.80 -15.96
N THR A 244 -9.69 9.07 -15.76
CA THR A 244 -8.72 9.77 -16.60
C THR A 244 -7.36 9.09 -16.45
N PRO A 245 -6.72 8.67 -17.56
CA PRO A 245 -5.30 8.43 -17.58
C PRO A 245 -4.65 9.61 -16.87
N VAL A 246 -3.77 9.34 -15.91
CA VAL A 246 -3.13 10.43 -15.20
C VAL A 246 -2.20 11.10 -16.20
N ILE A 247 -2.68 12.21 -16.76
CA ILE A 247 -1.87 13.14 -17.54
C ILE A 247 -1.01 13.82 -16.49
N ILE A 248 0.29 13.61 -16.59
CA ILE A 248 1.23 14.30 -15.74
C ILE A 248 1.83 15.35 -16.62
N THR A 249 1.82 16.58 -16.14
CA THR A 249 2.53 17.66 -16.80
C THR A 249 4.02 17.32 -16.69
N TRP A 250 4.58 16.76 -17.76
CA TRP A 250 6.02 16.63 -17.89
C TRP A 250 6.57 18.04 -18.21
N PRO A 251 7.46 18.62 -17.40
CA PRO A 251 8.13 19.87 -17.70
C PRO A 251 8.82 19.78 -19.06
N GLY A 252 8.55 20.75 -19.93
CA GLY A 252 9.02 20.76 -21.31
C GLY A 252 8.20 19.91 -22.27
N ALA A 253 7.15 19.20 -21.81
CA ALA A 253 6.17 18.63 -22.73
C ALA A 253 5.48 19.78 -23.46
N ALA A 254 5.33 19.64 -24.77
CA ALA A 254 4.49 20.55 -25.54
C ALA A 254 3.10 20.61 -24.89
N MET A 255 2.45 21.77 -24.91
CA MET A 255 1.15 22.02 -24.27
C MET A 255 -0.01 21.07 -24.70
N SER A 256 0.23 20.05 -25.52
CA SER A 256 -0.81 19.24 -26.15
C SER A 256 -0.46 17.76 -26.41
N THR A 257 0.41 17.10 -25.65
CA THR A 257 0.61 15.62 -25.81
C THR A 257 -0.75 14.90 -25.74
N PRO A 258 -1.23 14.27 -26.83
CA PRO A 258 -2.60 13.77 -26.88
C PRO A 258 -2.87 12.68 -25.83
N LEU A 259 -4.05 12.71 -25.21
CA LEU A 259 -4.47 11.72 -24.21
C LEU A 259 -4.34 10.26 -24.70
N LYS A 260 -4.52 10.05 -26.01
CA LYS A 260 -4.38 8.75 -26.66
C LYS A 260 -2.96 8.17 -26.49
N GLN A 261 -1.92 9.00 -26.62
CA GLN A 261 -0.52 8.56 -26.48
C GLN A 261 -0.20 8.16 -25.04
N TRP A 262 -0.67 8.94 -24.07
CA TRP A 262 -0.55 8.57 -22.66
C TRP A 262 -1.28 7.27 -22.34
N THR A 263 -2.52 7.14 -22.80
CA THR A 263 -3.33 5.92 -22.62
C THR A 263 -2.62 4.70 -23.20
N GLN A 264 -2.02 4.86 -24.39
CA GLN A 264 -1.24 3.81 -25.04
C GLN A 264 0.00 3.44 -24.20
N SER A 265 0.83 4.40 -23.80
CA SER A 265 2.04 4.13 -22.99
C SER A 265 1.72 3.41 -21.67
N TRP A 266 0.62 3.80 -20.99
CA TRP A 266 0.15 3.11 -19.79
C TRP A 266 -0.31 1.68 -20.07
N THR A 267 -1.05 1.48 -21.15
CA THR A 267 -1.55 0.15 -21.54
C THR A 267 -0.39 -0.78 -21.91
N GLU A 268 0.59 -0.27 -22.66
CA GLU A 268 1.78 -0.99 -23.09
C GLU A 268 2.67 -1.37 -21.89
N LEU A 269 2.88 -0.45 -20.95
CA LEU A 269 3.62 -0.75 -19.71
C LEU A 269 2.97 -1.91 -18.92
N HIS A 270 1.64 -1.91 -18.80
CA HIS A 270 0.93 -2.96 -18.07
C HIS A 270 0.86 -4.29 -18.85
N SER A 271 1.07 -4.25 -20.17
CA SER A 271 1.09 -5.42 -21.04
C SER A 271 2.49 -6.02 -21.20
N CYS A 272 3.53 -5.37 -20.69
CA CYS A 272 4.90 -5.89 -20.74
C CYS A 272 5.00 -7.27 -20.06
N PRO A 273 5.76 -8.22 -20.63
CA PRO A 273 6.01 -9.53 -20.04
C PRO A 273 7.05 -9.48 -18.90
N LEU A 274 6.93 -8.47 -18.02
CA LEU A 274 7.84 -8.24 -16.90
C LEU A 274 7.19 -8.55 -15.56
N PRO A 275 7.97 -8.93 -14.54
CA PRO A 275 7.47 -9.03 -13.16
C PRO A 275 6.86 -7.71 -12.66
N ASN A 276 5.83 -7.82 -11.82
CA ASN A 276 5.12 -6.66 -11.23
C ASN A 276 6.05 -5.66 -10.52
N ARG A 277 7.16 -6.13 -9.94
CA ARG A 277 8.18 -5.26 -9.31
C ARG A 277 8.79 -4.28 -10.31
N ILE A 278 9.15 -4.76 -11.50
CA ILE A 278 9.78 -3.96 -12.55
C ILE A 278 8.78 -2.97 -13.14
N ILE A 279 7.56 -3.46 -13.43
CA ILE A 279 6.45 -2.62 -13.91
C ILE A 279 6.14 -1.51 -12.89
N SER A 280 6.15 -1.81 -11.60
CA SER A 280 5.87 -0.83 -10.54
C SER A 280 6.91 0.29 -10.47
N ASP A 281 8.19 -0.01 -10.71
CA ASP A 281 9.25 1.01 -10.73
C ASP A 281 9.06 1.98 -11.89
N CYS A 282 8.85 1.44 -13.09
CA CYS A 282 8.56 2.26 -14.27
C CYS A 282 7.24 3.02 -14.12
N TYR A 283 6.21 2.43 -13.50
CA TYR A 283 4.94 3.08 -13.22
C TYR A 283 5.14 4.29 -12.28
N LEU A 284 5.89 4.14 -11.19
CA LEU A 284 6.21 5.24 -10.29
C LEU A 284 7.03 6.33 -10.98
N TRP A 285 7.95 5.95 -11.87
CA TRP A 285 8.72 6.89 -12.67
C TRP A 285 7.89 7.68 -13.67
N LEU A 286 7.06 7.01 -14.48
CA LEU A 286 6.10 7.68 -15.37
C LEU A 286 5.17 8.61 -14.62
N HIS A 287 4.97 8.31 -13.33
CA HIS A 287 4.17 9.13 -12.47
C HIS A 287 4.85 10.39 -11.92
N GLN A 288 6.14 10.59 -12.19
CA GLN A 288 7.03 11.51 -11.46
C GLN A 288 6.96 11.32 -9.93
N ARG A 289 6.55 10.12 -9.50
CA ARG A 289 6.45 9.72 -8.07
C ARG A 289 7.72 9.00 -7.64
N THR A 290 8.83 9.38 -8.26
CA THR A 290 10.14 8.82 -7.99
C THR A 290 10.62 9.25 -6.63
N TRP A 291 11.48 8.42 -6.05
CA TRP A 291 12.25 8.81 -4.89
C TRP A 291 13.28 9.85 -5.34
N LEU A 292 13.00 11.11 -5.03
CA LEU A 292 13.96 12.20 -5.21
C LEU A 292 14.83 12.32 -3.96
N ALA A 293 16.05 12.78 -4.15
CA ALA A 293 16.93 13.15 -3.05
C ALA A 293 16.40 14.47 -2.46
N THR A 294 15.91 14.44 -1.21
CA THR A 294 15.30 15.62 -0.58
C THR A 294 15.68 15.75 0.89
N THR A 295 15.81 16.99 1.36
CA THR A 295 15.93 17.40 2.78
C THR A 295 14.80 18.38 3.11
N ASP A 296 13.93 18.04 4.06
CA ASP A 296 12.87 18.93 4.58
C ASP A 296 12.16 19.74 3.49
N ASP A 297 11.62 19.02 2.49
CA ASP A 297 10.90 19.51 1.30
C ASP A 297 11.73 20.14 0.16
N THR A 298 13.06 20.30 0.30
CA THR A 298 13.95 20.78 -0.78
C THR A 298 14.61 19.62 -1.52
N THR A 299 14.71 19.70 -2.86
CA THR A 299 15.46 18.73 -3.66
C THR A 299 16.96 18.97 -3.56
N LEU A 300 17.73 17.93 -3.28
CA LEU A 300 19.18 17.98 -3.21
C LEU A 300 19.81 18.19 -4.60
N PRO A 301 21.01 18.78 -4.68
CA PRO A 301 21.74 18.91 -5.94
C PRO A 301 22.09 17.55 -6.54
N CYS A 302 22.28 17.52 -7.86
CA CYS A 302 22.87 16.36 -8.51
C CYS A 302 24.24 16.06 -7.91
N PRO A 303 24.56 14.79 -7.60
CA PRO A 303 25.87 14.45 -7.06
C PRO A 303 26.95 14.29 -8.14
N HIS A 304 26.60 14.50 -9.42
CA HIS A 304 27.57 14.44 -10.50
C HIS A 304 28.37 15.76 -10.55
N PRO A 305 29.72 15.74 -10.52
CA PRO A 305 30.54 16.95 -10.39
C PRO A 305 30.31 18.01 -11.47
N LEU A 306 29.99 17.56 -12.69
CA LEU A 306 29.75 18.42 -13.86
C LEU A 306 28.29 18.86 -14.02
N CYS A 307 27.43 18.59 -13.04
CA CYS A 307 26.00 18.87 -13.13
C CYS A 307 25.57 19.89 -12.08
N THR A 308 24.94 20.96 -12.55
CA THR A 308 24.41 22.05 -11.71
C THR A 308 22.92 21.92 -11.42
N CYS A 309 22.25 20.91 -11.97
CA CYS A 309 20.82 20.69 -11.78
C CYS A 309 20.51 20.08 -10.41
N THR A 310 19.30 20.29 -9.92
CA THR A 310 18.77 19.57 -8.76
C THR A 310 18.19 18.21 -9.16
N ASP A 311 18.09 17.30 -8.19
CA ASP A 311 17.49 15.98 -8.39
C ASP A 311 15.98 16.11 -8.64
N SER A 312 15.56 15.91 -9.88
CA SER A 312 14.16 15.92 -10.32
C SER A 312 13.84 14.68 -11.15
N ALA A 313 12.58 14.30 -11.34
CA ALA A 313 12.24 13.07 -12.06
C ALA A 313 12.81 13.01 -13.49
N HIS A 314 12.85 14.16 -14.18
CA HIS A 314 13.41 14.31 -15.53
C HIS A 314 14.92 14.20 -15.53
N HIS A 315 15.55 14.95 -14.64
CA HIS A 315 17.00 15.02 -14.55
C HIS A 315 17.57 13.67 -14.09
N SER A 316 17.06 13.16 -12.98
CA SER A 316 17.46 11.94 -12.28
C SER A 316 17.64 10.70 -13.13
N PHE A 317 16.79 10.53 -14.13
CA PHE A 317 16.64 9.29 -14.88
C PHE A 317 17.02 9.43 -16.33
N VAL A 318 17.14 10.64 -16.88
CA VAL A 318 17.37 10.83 -18.32
C VAL A 318 18.47 11.86 -18.58
N LEU A 319 18.40 13.05 -17.99
CA LEU A 319 19.31 14.16 -18.34
C LEU A 319 20.62 14.19 -17.53
N CYS A 320 20.62 13.59 -16.34
CA CYS A 320 21.79 13.53 -15.48
C CYS A 320 22.94 12.83 -16.22
N PRO A 321 24.17 13.38 -16.27
CA PRO A 321 25.29 12.76 -16.98
C PRO A 321 25.53 11.29 -16.57
N TRP A 322 25.36 10.98 -15.27
CA TRP A 322 25.43 9.61 -14.78
C TRP A 322 24.36 8.69 -15.40
N ALA A 323 23.12 9.17 -15.54
CA ALA A 323 22.04 8.41 -16.16
C ALA A 323 22.24 8.31 -17.68
N THR A 324 22.69 9.39 -18.32
CA THR A 324 22.98 9.45 -19.77
C THR A 324 24.02 8.40 -20.16
N THR A 325 25.09 8.22 -19.36
CA THR A 325 26.08 7.16 -19.57
C THR A 325 25.44 5.77 -19.59
N LEU A 326 24.51 5.51 -18.67
CA LEU A 326 23.81 4.22 -18.59
C LEU A 326 22.82 4.03 -19.75
N TRP A 327 22.06 5.06 -20.14
CA TRP A 327 21.20 5.01 -21.33
C TRP A 327 21.99 4.78 -22.60
N THR A 328 23.09 5.50 -22.78
CA THR A 328 23.98 5.35 -23.95
C THR A 328 24.52 3.93 -24.03
N SER A 329 24.93 3.36 -22.89
CA SER A 329 25.35 1.96 -22.86
C SER A 329 24.23 0.99 -23.19
N ALA A 330 22.99 1.29 -22.77
CA ALA A 330 21.82 0.45 -23.01
C ALA A 330 21.36 0.47 -24.48
N LEU A 331 21.69 1.51 -25.26
CA LEU A 331 21.39 1.58 -26.69
C LEU A 331 22.00 0.40 -27.46
N THR A 332 23.19 -0.07 -27.07
CA THR A 332 23.79 -1.28 -27.67
C THR A 332 22.86 -2.49 -27.62
N THR A 333 22.10 -2.64 -26.53
CA THR A 333 21.16 -3.75 -26.36
C THR A 333 19.86 -3.54 -27.15
N VAL A 334 19.40 -2.30 -27.31
CA VAL A 334 18.21 -2.03 -28.14
C VAL A 334 18.51 -2.20 -29.63
N HIS A 335 19.72 -1.89 -30.06
CA HIS A 335 20.20 -2.20 -31.42
C HIS A 335 20.30 -3.70 -31.63
N ALA A 336 20.79 -4.47 -30.64
CA ALA A 336 20.79 -5.94 -30.71
C ALA A 336 19.37 -6.53 -30.77
N LEU A 337 18.36 -5.86 -30.21
CA LEU A 337 16.95 -6.19 -30.38
C LEU A 337 16.41 -5.80 -31.78
N GLY A 338 17.25 -5.32 -32.70
CA GLY A 338 16.87 -4.96 -34.08
C GLY A 338 16.28 -3.57 -34.23
N VAL A 339 16.40 -2.70 -33.23
CA VAL A 339 15.88 -1.33 -33.28
C VAL A 339 17.01 -0.37 -33.63
N HIS A 340 17.23 -0.12 -34.92
CA HIS A 340 18.28 0.80 -35.41
C HIS A 340 17.78 2.24 -35.62
N TYR A 341 16.56 2.54 -35.16
CA TYR A 341 15.97 3.87 -35.29
C TYR A 341 16.65 4.86 -34.33
N PRO A 342 17.02 6.09 -34.76
CA PRO A 342 17.62 7.08 -33.87
C PRO A 342 16.62 7.51 -32.78
N LEU A 343 16.92 7.18 -31.53
CA LEU A 343 16.06 7.50 -30.38
C LEU A 343 16.50 8.81 -29.73
N SER A 344 15.67 9.83 -29.85
CA SER A 344 15.86 11.06 -29.07
C SER A 344 15.57 10.82 -27.60
N MET A 345 16.54 11.12 -26.73
CA MET A 345 16.50 10.83 -25.28
C MET A 345 15.89 11.99 -24.48
N THR A 346 14.76 12.53 -24.93
CA THR A 346 14.03 13.51 -24.13
C THR A 346 13.18 12.80 -23.07
N PRO A 347 12.98 13.38 -21.87
CA PRO A 347 12.17 12.77 -20.82
C PRO A 347 10.76 12.39 -21.28
N GLU A 348 10.14 13.22 -22.11
CA GLU A 348 8.81 12.97 -22.67
C GLU A 348 8.81 11.76 -23.63
N LEU A 349 9.73 11.71 -24.59
CA LEU A 349 9.79 10.61 -25.55
C LEU A 349 10.12 9.28 -24.87
N VAL A 350 11.00 9.29 -23.87
CA VAL A 350 11.23 8.13 -23.01
C VAL A 350 9.92 7.76 -22.30
N ALA A 351 9.20 8.71 -21.70
CA ALA A 351 7.96 8.43 -20.97
C ALA A 351 6.83 7.86 -21.85
N LEU A 352 6.69 8.36 -23.08
CA LEU A 352 5.71 7.87 -24.05
C LEU A 352 6.18 6.61 -24.80
N GLY A 353 7.47 6.28 -24.69
CA GLY A 353 8.09 5.18 -25.41
C GLY A 353 8.10 5.43 -26.91
N TRP A 354 8.54 6.62 -27.33
CA TRP A 354 8.70 7.04 -28.73
C TRP A 354 7.46 6.75 -29.58
N PRO A 355 6.36 7.53 -29.42
CA PRO A 355 5.06 7.27 -30.08
C PRO A 355 5.19 7.03 -31.59
N ASP A 356 6.09 7.73 -32.25
CA ASP A 356 6.29 7.69 -33.70
C ASP A 356 7.02 6.42 -34.18
N VAL A 357 7.68 5.67 -33.29
CA VAL A 357 8.42 4.44 -33.63
C VAL A 357 7.50 3.22 -33.48
N VAL A 358 6.51 3.13 -34.36
CA VAL A 358 5.43 2.13 -34.27
C VAL A 358 5.94 0.71 -34.50
N HIS A 359 6.85 0.51 -35.47
CA HIS A 359 7.26 -0.83 -35.91
C HIS A 359 7.99 -1.64 -34.82
N TYR A 360 8.76 -0.96 -33.96
CA TYR A 360 9.59 -1.61 -32.93
C TYR A 360 9.00 -1.49 -31.52
N ARG A 361 7.75 -1.02 -31.42
CA ARG A 361 7.17 -0.52 -30.18
C ARG A 361 7.20 -1.52 -29.03
N PRO A 362 6.83 -2.81 -29.19
CA PRO A 362 6.89 -3.76 -28.07
C PRO A 362 8.30 -3.96 -27.51
N ARG A 363 9.32 -3.98 -28.38
CA ARG A 363 10.74 -4.11 -27.98
C ARG A 363 11.23 -2.87 -27.27
N LEU A 364 10.87 -1.69 -27.79
CA LEU A 364 11.21 -0.40 -27.19
C LEU A 364 10.61 -0.22 -25.80
N ILE A 365 9.32 -0.53 -25.64
CA ILE A 365 8.64 -0.42 -24.34
C ILE A 365 9.28 -1.39 -23.34
N LEU A 366 9.53 -2.63 -23.73
CA LEU A 366 10.20 -3.62 -22.89
C LEU A 366 11.59 -3.13 -22.43
N TRP A 367 12.44 -2.76 -23.39
CA TRP A 367 13.78 -2.24 -23.14
C TRP A 367 13.77 -1.02 -22.20
N ARG A 368 12.97 -0.01 -22.54
CA ARG A 368 12.79 1.20 -21.73
C ARG A 368 12.44 0.86 -20.28
N THR A 369 11.45 0.00 -20.09
CA THR A 369 10.94 -0.35 -18.76
C THR A 369 12.00 -1.04 -17.91
N VAL A 370 12.85 -1.89 -18.52
CA VAL A 370 13.98 -2.52 -17.81
C VAL A 370 15.06 -1.50 -17.46
N VAL A 371 15.42 -0.59 -18.38
CA VAL A 371 16.43 0.46 -18.11
C VAL A 371 16.01 1.34 -16.93
N ILE A 372 14.76 1.82 -16.92
CA ILE A 372 14.22 2.63 -15.81
C ILE A 372 14.26 1.87 -14.49
N HIS A 373 13.93 0.57 -14.51
CA HIS A 373 14.00 -0.26 -13.31
C HIS A 373 15.43 -0.38 -12.78
N LEU A 374 16.41 -0.65 -13.64
CA LEU A 374 17.82 -0.76 -13.22
C LEU A 374 18.37 0.56 -12.67
N LEU A 375 18.06 1.68 -13.31
CA LEU A 375 18.35 3.02 -12.78
C LEU A 375 17.73 3.22 -11.40
N THR A 376 16.48 2.79 -11.23
CA THR A 376 15.78 2.85 -9.94
C THR A 376 16.49 2.01 -8.87
N GLN A 377 16.97 0.81 -9.21
CA GLN A 377 17.70 -0.06 -8.27
C GLN A 377 19.04 0.53 -7.84
N LEU A 378 19.79 1.14 -8.76
CA LEU A 378 21.05 1.84 -8.45
C LEU A 378 20.83 3.05 -7.55
N ARG A 379 19.74 3.80 -7.75
CA ARG A 379 19.44 5.02 -7.00
C ARG A 379 18.90 4.75 -5.59
N ARG A 380 18.13 3.68 -5.38
CA ARG A 380 17.47 3.39 -4.09
C ARG A 380 18.43 3.39 -2.89
N PRO A 381 19.59 2.69 -2.91
CA PRO A 381 20.55 2.74 -1.81
C PRO A 381 21.13 4.13 -1.58
N ALA A 382 21.43 4.88 -2.65
CA ALA A 382 21.93 6.25 -2.57
C ALA A 382 20.94 7.19 -1.87
N LEU A 383 19.66 7.07 -2.22
CA LEU A 383 18.58 7.85 -1.61
C LEU A 383 18.33 7.47 -0.15
N SER A 384 18.48 6.19 0.19
CA SER A 384 18.39 5.73 1.58
C SER A 384 19.50 6.33 2.43
N ARG A 385 20.74 6.35 1.92
CA ARG A 385 21.89 6.97 2.61
C ARG A 385 21.72 8.47 2.76
N ALA A 386 21.28 9.16 1.71
CA ALA A 386 21.05 10.61 1.74
C ALA A 386 20.11 11.03 2.87
N LYS A 387 19.08 10.23 3.18
CA LYS A 387 18.17 10.50 4.31
C LYS A 387 18.85 10.42 5.68
N SER A 388 19.87 9.58 5.83
CA SER A 388 20.62 9.44 7.08
C SER A 388 21.81 10.39 7.17
N SER A 389 22.47 10.70 6.05
CA SER A 389 23.72 11.46 6.04
C SER A 389 23.58 12.91 5.55
N GLY A 390 22.41 13.30 5.04
CA GLY A 390 22.18 14.61 4.38
C GLY A 390 22.80 14.72 2.98
N THR A 391 23.90 14.01 2.72
CA THR A 391 24.59 14.04 1.42
C THR A 391 24.05 12.99 0.45
N PHE A 392 23.70 13.40 -0.77
CA PHE A 392 23.34 12.49 -1.86
C PHE A 392 24.58 12.10 -2.65
N SER A 393 24.81 10.80 -2.88
CA SER A 393 25.92 10.29 -3.69
C SER A 393 25.51 9.06 -4.50
N LEU A 394 25.77 9.09 -5.82
CA LEU A 394 25.48 7.99 -6.72
C LEU A 394 26.64 6.99 -6.77
N PRO A 395 26.37 5.69 -6.96
CA PRO A 395 27.44 4.73 -7.19
C PRO A 395 28.13 5.00 -8.53
N THR A 396 29.41 4.66 -8.64
CA THR A 396 30.11 4.67 -9.93
C THR A 396 29.37 3.78 -10.94
N ALA A 397 29.08 4.32 -12.12
CA ALA A 397 28.35 3.63 -13.17
C ALA A 397 29.21 2.51 -13.78
N SER A 398 29.02 1.27 -13.34
CA SER A 398 29.61 0.10 -14.02
C SER A 398 28.77 -0.25 -15.24
N VAL A 399 29.19 0.24 -16.41
CA VAL A 399 28.50 0.05 -17.69
C VAL A 399 28.32 -1.43 -18.03
N ASP A 400 29.35 -2.25 -17.85
CA ASP A 400 29.27 -3.68 -18.19
C ASP A 400 28.28 -4.43 -17.30
N ARG A 401 28.32 -4.20 -15.97
CA ARG A 401 27.34 -4.81 -15.05
C ARG A 401 25.92 -4.36 -15.36
N PHE A 402 25.74 -3.10 -15.74
CA PHE A 402 24.45 -2.58 -16.15
C PHE A 402 23.94 -3.28 -17.42
N ARG A 403 24.79 -3.40 -18.45
CA ARG A 403 24.49 -4.10 -19.70
C ARG A 403 24.15 -5.56 -19.47
N SER A 404 24.95 -6.31 -18.70
CA SER A 404 24.68 -7.71 -18.37
C SER A 404 23.35 -7.88 -17.63
N SER A 405 23.05 -6.99 -16.68
CA SER A 405 21.78 -7.00 -15.95
C SER A 405 20.57 -6.71 -16.86
N LEU A 406 20.74 -5.76 -17.79
CA LEU A 406 19.74 -5.41 -18.79
C LEU A 406 19.46 -6.61 -19.72
N GLN A 407 20.51 -7.19 -20.30
CA GLN A 407 20.41 -8.37 -21.18
C GLN A 407 19.72 -9.53 -20.46
N ARG A 408 20.12 -9.86 -19.23
CA ARG A 408 19.51 -10.93 -18.44
C ARG A 408 18.00 -10.70 -18.22
N LEU A 409 17.60 -9.50 -17.81
CA LEU A 409 16.19 -9.19 -17.57
C LEU A 409 15.36 -9.20 -18.86
N LEU A 410 15.95 -8.79 -19.99
CA LEU A 410 15.30 -8.85 -21.29
C LEU A 410 15.14 -10.29 -21.78
N SER A 411 16.17 -11.13 -21.65
CA SER A 411 16.09 -12.55 -22.03
C SER A 411 15.06 -13.29 -21.19
N GLU A 412 15.01 -13.05 -19.87
CA GLU A 412 13.99 -13.62 -18.98
C GLU A 412 12.57 -13.19 -19.40
N ALA A 413 12.38 -11.90 -19.71
CA ALA A 413 11.07 -11.37 -20.10
C ALA A 413 10.59 -11.89 -21.45
N ILE A 414 11.50 -12.00 -22.44
CA ILE A 414 11.19 -12.55 -23.76
C ILE A 414 10.93 -14.06 -23.66
N GLY A 415 11.70 -14.79 -22.85
CA GLY A 415 11.45 -16.21 -22.57
C GLY A 415 10.08 -16.45 -21.93
N LEU A 416 9.67 -15.59 -20.99
CA LEU A 416 8.32 -15.63 -20.43
C LEU A 416 7.23 -15.30 -21.47
N ALA A 417 7.49 -14.38 -22.38
CA ALA A 417 6.58 -14.07 -23.47
C ALA A 417 6.42 -15.26 -24.42
N TRP A 418 7.52 -15.95 -24.73
CA TRP A 418 7.53 -17.17 -25.54
C TRP A 418 6.73 -18.30 -24.89
N ALA A 419 6.98 -18.60 -23.62
CA ALA A 419 6.23 -19.63 -22.89
C ALA A 419 4.71 -19.34 -22.87
N ARG A 420 4.32 -18.07 -22.73
CA ARG A 420 2.91 -17.66 -22.81
C ARG A 420 2.34 -17.80 -24.21
N PHE A 421 3.14 -17.52 -25.24
CA PHE A 421 2.75 -17.70 -26.64
C PHE A 421 2.49 -19.18 -26.92
N GLN A 422 3.42 -20.07 -26.56
CA GLN A 422 3.28 -21.53 -26.72
C GLN A 422 2.02 -22.06 -26.01
N ALA A 423 1.84 -21.72 -24.74
CA ALA A 423 0.65 -22.13 -23.99
C ALA A 423 -0.68 -21.59 -24.57
N LYS A 424 -0.63 -20.48 -25.32
CA LYS A 424 -1.80 -19.94 -26.03
C LYS A 424 -2.03 -20.68 -27.35
N GLN A 425 -0.96 -20.99 -28.09
CA GLN A 425 -1.01 -21.76 -29.33
C GLN A 425 -1.53 -23.19 -29.10
N GLU A 426 -1.17 -23.82 -27.98
CA GLU A 426 -1.72 -25.12 -27.55
C GLU A 426 -3.26 -25.09 -27.34
N ARG A 427 -3.81 -23.93 -26.97
CA ARG A 427 -5.25 -23.74 -26.72
C ARG A 427 -6.00 -23.23 -27.95
N ASP A 428 -5.31 -22.55 -28.84
CA ASP A 428 -5.84 -21.88 -30.02
C ASP A 428 -4.83 -22.00 -31.18
N THR A 429 -5.05 -23.00 -32.03
CA THR A 429 -4.14 -23.40 -33.12
C THR A 429 -4.05 -22.35 -34.23
N HIS A 430 -4.91 -21.32 -34.21
CA HIS A 430 -4.95 -20.30 -35.26
C HIS A 430 -3.96 -19.15 -35.05
N ILE A 431 -3.17 -19.13 -33.98
CA ILE A 431 -2.20 -18.07 -33.74
C ILE A 431 -0.89 -18.40 -34.46
N PRO A 432 -0.51 -17.64 -35.50
CA PRO A 432 0.66 -17.98 -36.29
C PRO A 432 1.96 -17.56 -35.58
N LEU A 433 3.00 -18.39 -35.69
CA LEU A 433 4.35 -18.13 -35.17
C LEU A 433 4.91 -16.79 -35.66
N SER A 434 4.55 -16.40 -36.89
CA SER A 434 4.94 -15.13 -37.51
C SER A 434 4.58 -13.90 -36.66
N VAL A 435 3.54 -13.97 -35.80
CA VAL A 435 3.20 -12.89 -34.87
C VAL A 435 4.30 -12.70 -33.81
N PHE A 436 4.78 -13.80 -33.22
CA PHE A 436 5.86 -13.74 -32.25
C PHE A 436 7.18 -13.32 -32.91
N GLU A 437 7.48 -13.89 -34.08
CA GLU A 437 8.70 -13.58 -34.83
C GLU A 437 8.76 -12.12 -35.25
N HIS A 438 7.67 -11.59 -35.79
CA HIS A 438 7.58 -10.18 -36.13
C HIS A 438 7.82 -9.30 -34.90
N GLN A 439 7.22 -9.66 -33.77
CA GLN A 439 7.30 -8.88 -32.54
C GLN A 439 8.69 -8.92 -31.88
N TRP A 440 9.42 -10.04 -31.93
CA TRP A 440 10.63 -10.23 -31.11
C TRP A 440 11.90 -10.60 -31.87
N THR A 441 11.82 -11.30 -33.00
CA THR A 441 12.99 -11.90 -33.66
C THR A 441 13.40 -11.21 -34.95
N ARG A 442 12.45 -10.61 -35.69
CA ARG A 442 12.73 -9.93 -36.96
C ARG A 442 13.85 -8.89 -36.80
N ASN A 443 14.95 -9.04 -37.52
CA ASN A 443 16.15 -8.17 -37.46
C ASN A 443 16.84 -8.12 -36.08
N SER A 444 16.52 -9.03 -35.16
CA SER A 444 17.12 -9.11 -33.82
C SER A 444 18.33 -10.03 -33.88
N THR A 445 19.48 -9.57 -33.38
CA THR A 445 20.63 -10.43 -33.07
C THR A 445 20.60 -10.94 -31.62
N PHE A 446 19.67 -10.41 -30.81
CA PHE A 446 19.49 -10.78 -29.39
C PHE A 446 18.53 -11.97 -29.20
N VAL A 447 17.58 -12.18 -30.12
CA VAL A 447 16.57 -13.23 -30.03
C VAL A 447 16.59 -14.05 -31.30
N THR A 448 16.84 -15.34 -31.17
CA THR A 448 16.70 -16.33 -32.24
C THR A 448 15.63 -17.34 -31.81
N VAL A 449 14.78 -17.74 -32.76
CA VAL A 449 13.93 -18.93 -32.59
C VAL A 449 14.73 -20.09 -33.14
N ALA A 450 14.90 -21.17 -32.38
CA ALA A 450 15.46 -22.39 -32.94
C ALA A 450 14.53 -22.88 -34.06
N PRO A 451 15.06 -23.25 -35.24
CA PRO A 451 14.22 -23.91 -36.24
C PRO A 451 13.62 -25.19 -35.62
N PRO A 452 12.40 -25.56 -36.03
CA PRO A 452 11.71 -26.73 -35.50
C PRO A 452 12.51 -28.02 -35.69
#